data_AF-Q6AQ56-F1
#
_entry.id   AF-Q6AQ56-F1
#
_cell.length_a   1.000
_cell.length_b   1.000
_cell.length_c   1.000
_cell.angle_alpha   90.00
_cell.angle_beta   90.00
_cell.angle_gamma   90.00
#
_symmetry.space_group_name_H-M   'P 1'
#
loop_
_entity.id
_entity.type
_entity.pdbx_description
1 polymer ?
#
loop_
_entity_poly.entity_id
_entity_poly.type
_entity_poly.pdbx_seq_one_letter_code
_entity_poly.pdbx_strand_id
1 'polypeptide(L)'
;MFTPQSIKDQEFQIKFRGCDPIEVKSYLEELADHVFELHEQKRKHNEDMSRLKGELTLAENERTQYKSELAKNQSSAGDIEKKVEKGYQYKDERIAELSLNLEGFQKKLDAQAEEFVSCKKTLDETNIRLAAEQALVSAGKAELEKVQAKNILLEEQLQGLKQEGIDFKSTILLAQQFSEELKKSAEVEATELLIVARTEEEELRATTQVKRDELHAELASLETTRNEVRDEIRQKLQTVLAGLDVLGGPVNDATVDLADLNSLDFSLVDDADVAFVAAELAEGSDEAQA
;
A
#
# COMPACT_ATOMS: atom_id res chain seq x y z
N MET A 1 -139.20 5.90 -54.58
CA MET A 1 -138.88 6.54 -53.29
C MET A 1 -139.85 7.70 -53.15
N PHE A 2 -140.71 7.70 -52.13
CA PHE A 2 -141.70 8.78 -51.94
C PHE A 2 -140.94 10.07 -51.61
N THR A 3 -141.03 11.07 -52.48
CA THR A 3 -140.55 12.42 -52.19
C THR A 3 -141.63 13.15 -51.38
N PRO A 4 -141.29 14.11 -50.50
CA PRO A 4 -142.28 14.96 -49.84
C PRO A 4 -143.29 15.56 -50.83
N GLN A 5 -142.81 15.94 -52.01
CA GLN A 5 -143.64 16.44 -53.10
C GLN A 5 -144.65 15.40 -53.61
N SER A 6 -144.23 14.14 -53.79
CA SER A 6 -145.13 13.04 -54.21
C SER A 6 -146.19 12.66 -53.17
N ILE A 7 -146.07 13.13 -51.93
CA ILE A 7 -147.08 12.95 -50.85
C ILE A 7 -148.07 14.12 -50.87
N LYS A 8 -147.58 15.35 -51.07
CA LYS A 8 -148.43 16.54 -51.22
C LYS A 8 -149.31 16.46 -52.48
N ASP A 9 -148.81 15.83 -53.54
CA ASP A 9 -149.51 15.71 -54.82
C ASP A 9 -150.47 14.48 -54.88
N GLN A 10 -150.66 13.73 -53.78
CA GLN A 10 -151.62 12.62 -53.74
C GLN A 10 -153.06 13.13 -53.59
N GLU A 11 -153.82 13.11 -54.69
CA GLU A 11 -155.24 13.39 -54.69
C GLU A 11 -156.05 12.11 -54.40
N PHE A 12 -156.77 12.08 -53.28
CA PHE A 12 -157.67 10.98 -52.94
C PHE A 12 -159.00 11.13 -53.69
N GLN A 13 -159.42 10.08 -54.41
CA GLN A 13 -160.77 10.02 -54.96
C GLN A 13 -161.80 10.05 -53.82
N ILE A 14 -162.75 10.99 -53.88
CA ILE A 14 -163.73 11.42 -52.84
C ILE A 14 -164.78 10.33 -52.49
N LYS A 15 -164.41 9.05 -52.50
CA LYS A 15 -165.33 7.93 -52.20
C LYS A 15 -165.22 7.44 -50.75
N PHE A 16 -164.30 7.97 -49.94
CA PHE A 16 -164.23 7.65 -48.51
C PHE A 16 -165.31 8.41 -47.74
N ARG A 17 -166.44 7.73 -47.50
CA ARG A 17 -167.50 8.22 -46.62
C ARG A 17 -166.95 8.31 -45.19
N GLY A 18 -166.79 9.53 -44.68
CA GLY A 18 -166.52 9.77 -43.25
C GLY A 18 -165.24 10.54 -42.91
N CYS A 19 -164.41 10.93 -43.88
CA CYS A 19 -163.23 11.77 -43.64
C CYS A 19 -163.39 13.13 -44.35
N ASP A 20 -163.02 14.22 -43.68
CA ASP A 20 -163.05 15.58 -44.25
C ASP A 20 -161.84 15.78 -45.19
N PRO A 21 -162.03 16.20 -46.46
CA PRO A 21 -160.92 16.46 -47.38
C PRO A 21 -159.92 17.50 -46.88
N ILE A 22 -160.33 18.44 -46.02
CA ILE A 22 -159.43 19.44 -45.41
C ILE A 22 -158.50 18.75 -44.41
N GLU A 23 -159.04 17.85 -43.58
CA GLU A 23 -158.28 17.07 -42.60
C GLU A 23 -157.27 16.15 -43.28
N VAL A 24 -157.68 15.46 -44.36
CA VAL A 24 -156.78 14.61 -45.16
C VAL A 24 -155.63 15.42 -45.77
N LYS A 25 -155.89 16.63 -46.28
CA LYS A 25 -154.86 17.51 -46.83
C LYS A 25 -153.90 18.02 -45.74
N SER A 26 -154.42 18.45 -44.59
CA SER A 26 -153.60 18.85 -43.43
C SER A 26 -152.69 17.71 -42.99
N TYR A 27 -153.22 16.48 -42.92
CA TYR A 27 -152.44 15.30 -42.57
C TYR A 27 -151.37 14.98 -43.62
N LEU A 28 -151.66 15.11 -44.92
CA LEU A 28 -150.66 14.92 -45.98
C LEU A 28 -149.56 15.98 -45.95
N GLU A 29 -149.88 17.23 -45.61
CA GLU A 29 -148.90 18.31 -45.41
C GLU A 29 -147.98 18.00 -44.22
N GLU A 30 -148.55 17.66 -43.05
CA GLU A 30 -147.79 17.21 -41.88
C GLU A 30 -146.91 15.98 -42.19
N LEU A 31 -147.46 14.99 -42.90
CA LEU A 31 -146.73 13.80 -43.30
C LEU A 31 -145.56 14.14 -44.24
N ALA A 32 -145.78 15.03 -45.20
CA ALA A 32 -144.73 15.46 -46.12
C ALA A 32 -143.63 16.24 -45.40
N ASP A 33 -143.97 17.08 -44.42
CA ASP A 33 -143.01 17.82 -43.60
C ASP A 33 -142.20 16.86 -42.70
N HIS A 34 -142.84 15.86 -42.06
CA HIS A 34 -142.12 14.80 -41.33
C HIS A 34 -141.19 13.98 -42.24
N VAL A 35 -141.64 13.63 -43.46
CA VAL A 35 -140.81 12.91 -44.43
C VAL A 35 -139.62 13.77 -44.87
N PHE A 36 -139.81 15.09 -45.04
CA PHE A 36 -138.72 16.02 -45.32
C PHE A 36 -137.70 16.07 -44.17
N GLU A 37 -138.16 16.23 -42.93
CA GLU A 37 -137.30 16.23 -41.74
C GLU A 37 -136.48 14.93 -41.64
N LEU A 38 -137.11 13.77 -41.85
CA LEU A 38 -136.43 12.48 -41.86
C LEU A 38 -135.38 12.37 -42.98
N HIS A 39 -135.66 12.91 -44.17
CA HIS A 39 -134.69 12.92 -45.26
C HIS A 39 -133.49 13.82 -44.94
N GLU A 40 -133.74 14.99 -44.36
CA GLU A 40 -132.69 15.93 -43.94
C GLU A 40 -131.84 15.35 -42.81
N GLN A 41 -132.46 14.68 -41.83
CA GLN A 41 -131.74 13.93 -40.79
C GLN A 41 -130.90 12.81 -41.40
N LYS A 42 -131.45 12.02 -42.33
CA LYS A 42 -130.71 10.97 -43.03
C LYS A 42 -129.52 11.53 -43.82
N ARG A 43 -129.69 12.70 -44.47
CA ARG A 43 -128.60 13.40 -45.16
C ARG A 43 -127.50 13.79 -44.17
N LYS A 44 -127.85 14.45 -43.08
CA LYS A 44 -126.91 14.83 -42.00
C LYS A 44 -126.18 13.62 -41.43
N HIS A 45 -126.89 12.54 -41.12
CA HIS A 45 -126.30 11.30 -40.63
C HIS A 45 -125.34 10.67 -41.64
N ASN A 46 -125.65 10.69 -42.94
CA ASN A 46 -124.74 10.20 -43.97
C ASN A 46 -123.46 11.05 -44.07
N GLU A 47 -123.58 12.37 -43.97
CA GLU A 47 -122.45 13.30 -43.95
C GLU A 47 -121.56 13.06 -42.72
N ASP A 48 -122.15 12.91 -41.54
CA ASP A 48 -121.44 12.58 -40.31
C ASP A 48 -120.75 11.20 -40.41
N MET A 49 -121.45 10.19 -40.95
CA MET A 49 -120.87 8.86 -41.18
C MET A 49 -119.70 8.90 -42.18
N SER A 50 -119.78 9.74 -43.21
CA SER A 50 -118.69 9.95 -44.16
C SER A 50 -117.51 10.67 -43.50
N ARG A 51 -117.77 11.68 -42.66
CA ARG A 51 -116.75 12.40 -41.89
C ARG A 51 -116.03 11.46 -40.93
N LEU A 52 -116.78 10.73 -40.10
CA LEU A 52 -116.22 9.78 -39.13
C LEU A 52 -115.41 8.66 -39.79
N LYS A 53 -115.83 8.17 -40.97
CA LYS A 53 -115.03 7.21 -41.75
C LYS A 53 -113.71 7.81 -42.22
N GLY A 54 -113.71 9.07 -42.65
CA GLY A 54 -112.48 9.78 -43.03
C GLY A 54 -111.54 9.98 -41.83
N GLU A 55 -112.07 10.36 -40.68
CA GLU A 55 -111.30 10.47 -39.43
C GLU A 55 -110.73 9.11 -39.00
N LEU A 56 -111.51 8.03 -39.10
CA LEU A 56 -111.08 6.68 -38.77
C LEU A 56 -109.91 6.22 -39.66
N THR A 57 -110.00 6.44 -40.98
CA THR A 57 -108.92 6.04 -41.90
C THR A 57 -107.65 6.86 -41.69
N LEU A 58 -107.77 8.16 -41.37
CA LEU A 58 -106.63 9.00 -41.00
C LEU A 58 -105.96 8.48 -39.72
N ALA A 59 -106.73 8.22 -38.67
CA ALA A 59 -106.22 7.69 -37.41
C ALA A 59 -105.59 6.29 -37.58
N GLU A 60 -106.15 5.44 -38.44
CA GLU A 60 -105.57 4.13 -38.77
C GLU A 60 -104.22 4.27 -39.48
N ASN A 61 -104.11 5.19 -40.45
CA ASN A 61 -102.87 5.48 -41.16
C ASN A 61 -101.80 6.01 -40.19
N GLU A 62 -102.12 7.00 -39.36
CA GLU A 62 -101.21 7.53 -38.33
C GLU A 62 -100.76 6.43 -37.37
N ARG A 63 -101.68 5.57 -36.91
CA ARG A 63 -101.34 4.43 -36.06
C ARG A 63 -100.35 3.47 -36.73
N THR A 64 -100.53 3.19 -38.02
CA THR A 64 -99.57 2.34 -38.76
C THR A 64 -98.21 3.01 -38.92
N GLN A 65 -98.19 4.32 -39.14
CA GLN A 65 -96.96 5.11 -39.23
C GLN A 65 -96.20 5.09 -37.90
N TYR A 66 -96.85 5.44 -36.79
CA TYR A 66 -96.22 5.42 -35.46
C TYR A 66 -95.75 4.02 -35.07
N LYS A 67 -96.50 2.96 -35.44
CA LYS A 67 -96.06 1.58 -35.20
C LYS A 67 -94.79 1.24 -35.99
N SER A 68 -94.67 1.71 -37.24
CA SER A 68 -93.47 1.52 -38.05
C SER A 68 -92.27 2.30 -37.48
N GLU A 69 -92.48 3.56 -37.07
CA GLU A 69 -91.45 4.40 -36.46
C GLU A 69 -90.98 3.82 -35.11
N LEU A 70 -91.90 3.31 -34.28
CA LEU A 70 -91.58 2.65 -33.02
C LEU A 70 -90.71 1.40 -33.24
N ALA A 71 -91.04 0.58 -34.24
CA ALA A 71 -90.25 -0.61 -34.58
C ALA A 71 -88.85 -0.24 -35.08
N LYS A 72 -88.71 0.81 -35.91
CA LYS A 72 -87.40 1.33 -36.35
C LYS A 72 -86.57 1.83 -35.17
N ASN A 73 -87.18 2.60 -34.27
CA ASN A 73 -86.52 3.13 -33.09
C ASN A 73 -86.06 2.00 -32.16
N GLN A 74 -86.90 0.98 -31.93
CA GLN A 74 -86.54 -0.20 -31.14
C GLN A 74 -85.35 -0.98 -31.74
N SER A 75 -85.34 -1.18 -33.05
CA SER A 75 -84.20 -1.81 -33.72
C SER A 75 -82.92 -0.98 -33.57
N SER A 76 -83.01 0.34 -33.77
CA SER A 76 -81.87 1.23 -33.65
C SER A 76 -81.32 1.31 -32.22
N ALA A 77 -82.19 1.29 -31.21
CA ALA A 77 -81.81 1.27 -29.80
C ALA A 77 -81.06 -0.03 -29.46
N GLY A 78 -81.57 -1.19 -29.92
CA GLY A 78 -80.90 -2.47 -29.73
C GLY A 78 -79.51 -2.54 -30.41
N ASP A 79 -79.33 -1.90 -31.56
CA ASP A 79 -78.01 -1.82 -32.22
C ASP A 79 -77.04 -0.91 -31.46
N ILE A 80 -77.52 0.19 -30.87
CA ILE A 80 -76.71 1.07 -30.02
C ILE A 80 -76.31 0.32 -28.74
N GLU A 81 -77.23 -0.37 -28.07
CA GLU A 81 -76.95 -1.18 -26.88
C GLU A 81 -75.86 -2.22 -27.15
N LYS A 82 -75.97 -2.98 -28.25
CA LYS A 82 -74.93 -3.95 -28.65
C LYS A 82 -73.57 -3.31 -28.92
N LYS A 83 -73.54 -2.12 -29.52
CA LYS A 83 -72.27 -1.37 -29.75
C LYS A 83 -71.66 -0.90 -28.44
N VAL A 84 -72.48 -0.43 -27.50
CA VAL A 84 -72.05 0.00 -26.17
C VAL A 84 -71.51 -1.19 -25.38
N GLU A 85 -72.21 -2.33 -25.38
CA GLU A 85 -71.79 -3.56 -24.70
C GLU A 85 -70.44 -4.07 -25.23
N LYS A 86 -70.28 -4.17 -26.56
CA LYS A 86 -68.98 -4.52 -27.18
C LYS A 86 -67.88 -3.52 -26.83
N GLY A 87 -68.22 -2.24 -26.74
CA GLY A 87 -67.30 -1.18 -26.33
C GLY A 87 -66.81 -1.34 -24.89
N TYR A 88 -67.69 -1.76 -23.96
CA TYR A 88 -67.30 -2.07 -22.59
C TYR A 88 -66.46 -3.34 -22.50
N GLN A 89 -66.85 -4.41 -23.18
CA GLN A 89 -66.07 -5.66 -23.24
C GLN A 89 -64.63 -5.42 -23.71
N TYR A 90 -64.45 -4.67 -24.81
CA TYR A 90 -63.12 -4.31 -25.30
C TYR A 90 -62.30 -3.49 -24.30
N LYS A 91 -62.93 -2.56 -23.58
CA LYS A 91 -62.25 -1.78 -22.54
C LYS A 91 -61.84 -2.65 -21.36
N ASP A 92 -62.69 -3.57 -20.92
CA ASP A 92 -62.40 -4.48 -19.81
C ASP A 92 -61.24 -5.43 -20.16
N GLU A 93 -61.24 -5.99 -21.38
CA GLU A 93 -60.13 -6.78 -21.91
C GLU A 93 -58.82 -5.97 -21.91
N ARG A 94 -58.88 -4.70 -22.35
CA ARG A 94 -57.71 -3.82 -22.37
C ARG A 94 -57.22 -3.45 -20.97
N ILE A 95 -58.13 -3.22 -20.02
CA ILE A 95 -57.79 -2.97 -18.61
C ILE A 95 -57.12 -4.20 -17.99
N ALA A 96 -57.62 -5.40 -18.27
CA ALA A 96 -57.03 -6.65 -17.79
C ALA A 96 -55.61 -6.85 -18.35
N GLU A 97 -55.39 -6.62 -19.65
CA GLU A 97 -54.09 -6.70 -20.29
C GLU A 97 -53.09 -5.69 -19.68
N LEU A 98 -53.50 -4.43 -19.52
CA LEU A 98 -52.65 -3.40 -18.91
C LEU A 98 -52.32 -3.71 -17.45
N SER A 99 -53.28 -4.24 -16.69
CA SER A 99 -53.06 -4.63 -15.29
C SER A 99 -52.04 -5.77 -15.19
N LEU A 100 -52.13 -6.78 -16.07
CA LEU A 100 -51.15 -7.86 -16.14
C LEU A 100 -49.75 -7.35 -16.49
N ASN A 101 -49.65 -6.42 -17.44
CA ASN A 101 -48.38 -5.82 -17.82
C ASN A 101 -47.77 -5.00 -16.66
N LEU A 102 -48.58 -4.22 -15.95
CA LEU A 102 -48.13 -3.47 -14.76
C LEU A 102 -47.61 -4.40 -13.67
N GLU A 103 -48.31 -5.51 -13.38
CA GLU A 103 -47.83 -6.52 -12.44
C GLU A 103 -46.50 -7.14 -12.90
N GLY A 104 -46.36 -7.42 -14.19
CA GLY A 104 -45.12 -7.91 -14.79
C GLY A 104 -43.95 -6.93 -14.67
N PHE A 105 -44.18 -5.63 -14.87
CA PHE A 105 -43.16 -4.61 -14.66
C PHE A 105 -42.82 -4.43 -13.19
N GLN A 106 -43.80 -4.51 -12.29
CA GLN A 106 -43.55 -4.45 -10.84
C GLN A 106 -42.63 -5.58 -10.39
N LYS A 107 -42.91 -6.83 -10.80
CA LYS A 107 -42.04 -7.98 -10.48
C LYS A 107 -40.61 -7.81 -11.00
N LYS A 108 -40.43 -7.24 -12.19
CA LYS A 108 -39.10 -6.93 -12.74
C LYS A 108 -38.38 -5.85 -11.93
N LEU A 109 -39.11 -4.82 -11.50
CA LEU A 109 -38.57 -3.75 -10.66
C LEU A 109 -38.11 -4.29 -9.30
N ASP A 110 -38.92 -5.15 -8.68
CA ASP A 110 -38.60 -5.78 -7.40
C ASP A 110 -37.36 -6.70 -7.52
N ALA A 111 -37.31 -7.54 -8.55
CA ALA A 111 -36.15 -8.40 -8.82
C ALA A 111 -34.87 -7.58 -9.06
N GLN A 112 -34.96 -6.50 -9.84
CA GLN A 112 -33.82 -5.62 -10.08
C GLN A 112 -33.37 -4.90 -8.79
N ALA A 113 -34.31 -4.50 -7.92
CA ALA A 113 -34.00 -3.90 -6.63
C ALA A 113 -33.25 -4.89 -5.70
N GLU A 114 -33.64 -6.16 -5.67
CA GLU A 114 -32.94 -7.21 -4.92
C GLU A 114 -31.51 -7.43 -5.45
N GLU A 115 -31.32 -7.46 -6.77
CA GLU A 115 -30.00 -7.53 -7.40
C GLU A 115 -29.12 -6.32 -7.02
N PHE A 116 -29.68 -5.11 -7.03
CA PHE A 116 -28.95 -3.90 -6.61
C PHE A 116 -28.51 -3.97 -5.14
N VAL A 117 -29.36 -4.47 -4.24
CA VAL A 117 -29.01 -4.65 -2.82
C VAL A 117 -27.88 -5.66 -2.67
N SER A 118 -27.93 -6.77 -3.41
CA SER A 118 -26.89 -7.80 -3.41
C SER A 118 -25.55 -7.26 -3.95
N CYS A 119 -25.57 -6.57 -5.10
CA CYS A 119 -24.39 -5.92 -5.68
C CYS A 119 -23.79 -4.85 -4.76
N LYS A 120 -24.62 -4.08 -4.05
CA LYS A 120 -24.13 -3.09 -3.09
C LYS A 120 -23.41 -3.76 -1.92
N LYS A 121 -23.94 -4.87 -1.40
CA LYS A 121 -23.31 -5.63 -0.31
C LYS A 121 -21.94 -6.18 -0.73
N THR A 122 -21.83 -6.76 -1.92
CA THR A 122 -20.54 -7.28 -2.42
C THR A 122 -19.54 -6.15 -2.69
N LEU A 123 -20.00 -4.99 -3.17
CA LEU A 123 -19.17 -3.78 -3.29
C LEU A 123 -18.64 -3.32 -1.93
N ASP A 124 -19.47 -3.27 -0.91
CA ASP A 124 -19.06 -2.90 0.45
C ASP A 124 -18.04 -3.90 1.03
N GLU A 125 -18.27 -5.21 0.85
CA GLU A 125 -17.34 -6.26 1.27
C GLU A 125 -15.98 -6.18 0.57
N THR A 126 -15.97 -5.92 -0.74
CA THR A 126 -14.73 -5.77 -1.52
C THR A 126 -13.97 -4.49 -1.16
N ASN A 127 -14.68 -3.39 -0.88
CA ASN A 127 -14.06 -2.16 -0.39
C ASN A 127 -13.39 -2.35 0.98
N ILE A 128 -14.02 -3.09 1.89
CA ILE A 128 -13.41 -3.43 3.19
C ILE A 128 -12.13 -4.26 2.99
N ARG A 129 -12.15 -5.26 2.10
CA ARG A 129 -10.96 -6.05 1.78
C ARG A 129 -9.84 -5.20 1.17
N LEU A 130 -10.18 -4.32 0.23
CA LEU A 130 -9.22 -3.41 -0.39
C LEU A 130 -8.56 -2.50 0.64
N ALA A 131 -9.33 -1.94 1.58
CA ALA A 131 -8.80 -1.12 2.66
C ALA A 131 -7.84 -1.92 3.58
N ALA A 132 -8.18 -3.18 3.89
CA ALA A 132 -7.31 -4.05 4.68
C ALA A 132 -6.00 -4.39 3.94
N GLU A 133 -6.06 -4.70 2.65
CA GLU A 133 -4.87 -4.95 1.82
C GLU A 133 -4.00 -3.70 1.70
N GLN A 134 -4.60 -2.51 1.51
CA GLN A 134 -3.87 -1.25 1.49
C GLN A 134 -3.13 -0.98 2.81
N ALA A 135 -3.77 -1.28 3.95
CA ALA A 135 -3.14 -1.18 5.26
C ALA A 135 -1.93 -2.12 5.38
N LEU A 136 -2.06 -3.39 4.95
CA LEU A 136 -0.96 -4.36 4.95
C LEU A 136 0.19 -3.93 4.03
N VAL A 137 -0.11 -3.40 2.84
CA VAL A 137 0.91 -2.87 1.92
C VAL A 137 1.62 -1.66 2.54
N SER A 138 0.90 -0.77 3.23
CA SER A 138 1.51 0.38 3.91
C SER A 138 2.43 -0.04 5.06
N ALA A 139 2.01 -1.05 5.85
CA ALA A 139 2.83 -1.62 6.91
C ALA A 139 4.09 -2.30 6.35
N GLY A 140 3.94 -3.11 5.29
CA GLY A 140 5.07 -3.75 4.61
C GLY A 140 6.06 -2.75 4.01
N LYS A 141 5.60 -1.60 3.50
CA LYS A 141 6.48 -0.52 3.05
C LYS A 141 7.27 0.09 4.20
N ALA A 142 6.64 0.35 5.35
CA ALA A 142 7.33 0.88 6.53
C ALA A 142 8.38 -0.11 7.07
N GLU A 143 8.10 -1.42 7.06
CA GLU A 143 9.08 -2.43 7.43
C GLU A 143 10.24 -2.51 6.43
N LEU A 144 9.96 -2.42 5.12
CA LEU A 144 10.98 -2.37 4.09
C LEU A 144 11.91 -1.17 4.26
N GLU A 145 11.35 0.02 4.51
CA GLU A 145 12.13 1.24 4.80
C GLU A 145 13.02 1.06 6.04
N LYS A 146 12.51 0.41 7.10
CA LYS A 146 13.31 0.09 8.30
C LYS A 146 14.47 -0.86 8.00
N VAL A 147 14.23 -1.90 7.21
CA VAL A 147 15.27 -2.85 6.80
C VAL A 147 16.30 -2.19 5.90
N GLN A 148 15.88 -1.33 4.96
CA GLN A 148 16.76 -0.56 4.11
C GLN A 148 17.66 0.39 4.92
N ALA A 149 17.09 1.12 5.87
CA ALA A 149 17.86 1.99 6.77
C ALA A 149 18.90 1.21 7.59
N LYS A 150 18.54 0.03 8.09
CA LYS A 150 19.48 -0.85 8.80
C LYS A 150 20.60 -1.35 7.88
N ASN A 151 20.30 -1.65 6.62
CA ASN A 151 21.29 -2.12 5.67
C ASN A 151 22.32 -1.01 5.36
N ILE A 152 21.86 0.22 5.13
CA ILE A 152 22.74 1.39 4.94
C ILE A 152 23.68 1.57 6.13
N LEU A 153 23.16 1.52 7.36
CA LEU A 153 23.98 1.65 8.58
C LEU A 153 25.03 0.54 8.70
N LEU A 154 24.67 -0.70 8.36
CA LEU A 154 25.62 -1.81 8.36
C LEU A 154 26.68 -1.68 7.26
N GLU A 155 26.31 -1.17 6.09
CA GLU A 155 27.24 -0.86 5.00
C GLU A 155 28.25 0.22 5.42
N GLU A 156 27.79 1.29 6.08
CA GLU A 156 28.65 2.34 6.64
C GLU A 156 29.61 1.79 7.71
N GLN A 157 29.12 0.95 8.63
CA GLN A 157 29.97 0.28 9.63
C GLN A 157 31.03 -0.62 8.99
N LEU A 158 30.65 -1.41 7.97
CA LEU A 158 31.59 -2.24 7.24
C LEU A 158 32.64 -1.41 6.49
N GLN A 159 32.25 -0.25 5.96
CA GLN A 159 33.19 0.67 5.32
C GLN A 159 34.15 1.29 6.35
N GLY A 160 33.65 1.68 7.53
CA GLY A 160 34.47 2.17 8.64
C GLY A 160 35.51 1.15 9.09
N LEU A 161 35.10 -0.08 9.38
CA LEU A 161 36.00 -1.17 9.77
C LEU A 161 37.03 -1.50 8.67
N LYS A 162 36.63 -1.42 7.39
CA LYS A 162 37.58 -1.59 6.28
C LYS A 162 38.64 -0.47 6.28
N GLN A 163 38.24 0.78 6.52
CA GLN A 163 39.16 1.90 6.60
C GLN A 163 40.10 1.75 7.80
N GLU A 164 39.59 1.42 8.97
CA GLU A 164 40.40 1.11 10.16
C GLU A 164 41.40 -0.02 9.90
N GLY A 165 40.97 -1.08 9.18
CA GLY A 165 41.87 -2.16 8.77
C GLY A 165 42.99 -1.70 7.83
N ILE A 166 42.71 -0.75 6.92
CA ILE A 166 43.72 -0.13 6.05
C ILE A 166 44.70 0.70 6.88
N ASP A 167 44.20 1.53 7.79
CA ASP A 167 45.00 2.41 8.64
C ASP A 167 45.90 1.60 9.60
N PHE A 168 45.37 0.51 10.16
CA PHE A 168 46.12 -0.42 11.01
C PHE A 168 47.24 -1.12 10.22
N LYS A 169 46.95 -1.58 8.99
CA LYS A 169 47.97 -2.15 8.10
C LYS A 169 49.06 -1.13 7.76
N SER A 170 48.69 0.12 7.49
CA SER A 170 49.63 1.21 7.25
C SER A 170 50.51 1.47 8.47
N THR A 171 49.93 1.47 9.66
CA THR A 171 50.64 1.67 10.93
C THR A 171 51.63 0.53 11.21
N ILE A 172 51.24 -0.73 10.96
CA ILE A 172 52.15 -1.88 11.07
C ILE A 172 53.33 -1.73 10.11
N LEU A 173 53.07 -1.30 8.87
CA LEU A 173 54.11 -1.13 7.86
C LEU A 173 55.10 -0.03 8.27
N LEU A 174 54.60 1.09 8.82
CA LEU A 174 55.45 2.14 9.39
C LEU A 174 56.26 1.64 10.58
N ALA A 175 55.66 0.85 11.49
CA ALA A 175 56.38 0.26 12.62
C ALA A 175 57.47 -0.74 12.17
N GLN A 176 57.20 -1.51 11.12
CA GLN A 176 58.18 -2.40 10.50
C GLN A 176 59.35 -1.61 9.88
N GLN A 177 59.05 -0.59 9.08
CA GLN A 177 60.07 0.29 8.50
C GLN A 177 60.91 0.98 9.57
N PHE A 178 60.26 1.48 10.62
CA PHE A 178 60.94 2.09 11.77
C PHE A 178 61.84 1.09 12.49
N SER A 179 61.40 -0.15 12.71
CA SER A 179 62.22 -1.20 13.30
C SER A 179 63.41 -1.59 12.42
N GLU A 180 63.24 -1.62 11.09
CA GLU A 180 64.33 -1.87 10.14
C GLU A 180 65.34 -0.72 10.13
N GLU A 181 64.88 0.53 10.19
CA GLU A 181 65.71 1.72 10.26
C GLU A 181 66.49 1.79 11.59
N LEU A 182 65.84 1.49 12.71
CA LEU A 182 66.50 1.33 14.01
C LEU A 182 67.56 0.24 13.97
N LYS A 183 67.24 -0.92 13.39
CA LYS A 183 68.20 -2.03 13.26
C LYS A 183 69.40 -1.61 12.41
N LYS A 184 69.17 -0.97 11.26
CA LYS A 184 70.24 -0.46 10.40
C LYS A 184 71.07 0.62 11.09
N SER A 185 70.44 1.54 11.81
CA SER A 185 71.11 2.57 12.60
C SER A 185 71.97 1.94 13.70
N ALA A 186 71.43 0.97 14.43
CA ALA A 186 72.16 0.24 15.47
C ALA A 186 73.31 -0.59 14.90
N GLU A 187 73.15 -1.19 13.71
CA GLU A 187 74.24 -1.86 12.98
C GLU A 187 75.36 -0.87 12.63
N VAL A 188 75.01 0.32 12.12
CA VAL A 188 75.99 1.38 11.81
C VAL A 188 76.70 1.84 13.08
N GLU A 189 75.97 2.20 14.13
CA GLU A 189 76.54 2.66 15.41
C GLU A 189 77.43 1.57 16.06
N ALA A 190 77.02 0.30 16.01
CA ALA A 190 77.84 -0.81 16.49
C ALA A 190 79.12 -0.97 15.65
N THR A 191 79.05 -0.82 14.33
CA THR A 191 80.26 -0.85 13.47
C THR A 191 81.19 0.33 13.74
N GLU A 192 80.65 1.53 13.97
CA GLU A 192 81.43 2.71 14.36
C GLU A 192 82.12 2.49 15.71
N LEU A 193 81.40 1.99 16.71
CA LEU A 193 81.98 1.64 18.01
C LEU A 193 83.09 0.59 17.89
N LEU A 194 82.93 -0.43 17.02
CA LEU A 194 83.99 -1.40 16.76
C LEU A 194 85.22 -0.78 16.08
N ILE A 195 85.02 0.20 15.18
CA ILE A 195 86.11 0.94 14.57
C ILE A 195 86.84 1.77 15.62
N VAL A 196 86.10 2.53 16.45
CA VAL A 196 86.66 3.34 17.54
C VAL A 196 87.44 2.46 18.51
N ALA A 197 86.87 1.35 18.96
CA ALA A 197 87.53 0.40 19.85
C ALA A 197 88.80 -0.19 19.22
N ARG A 198 88.79 -0.49 17.91
CA ARG A 198 90.00 -0.94 17.19
C ARG A 198 91.07 0.15 17.10
N THR A 199 90.68 1.39 16.80
CA THR A 199 91.64 2.50 16.75
C THR A 199 92.23 2.78 18.12
N GLU A 200 91.42 2.75 19.18
CA GLU A 200 91.89 2.85 20.57
C GLU A 200 92.81 1.69 20.94
N GLU A 201 92.49 0.45 20.52
CA GLU A 201 93.36 -0.72 20.70
C GLU A 201 94.70 -0.53 19.96
N GLU A 202 94.69 -0.03 18.72
CA GLU A 202 95.88 0.25 17.93
C GLU A 202 96.73 1.36 18.57
N GLU A 203 96.10 2.43 19.07
CA GLU A 203 96.79 3.49 19.83
C GLU A 203 97.38 2.96 21.15
N LEU A 204 96.65 2.13 21.88
CA LEU A 204 97.14 1.44 23.08
C LEU A 204 98.31 0.50 22.73
N ARG A 205 98.24 -0.24 21.63
CA ARG A 205 99.35 -1.06 21.12
C ARG A 205 100.55 -0.20 20.76
N ALA A 206 100.36 0.91 20.05
CA ALA A 206 101.44 1.82 19.68
C ALA A 206 102.10 2.43 20.92
N THR A 207 101.31 2.93 21.88
CA THR A 207 101.83 3.52 23.13
C THR A 207 102.52 2.47 24.01
N THR A 208 101.99 1.25 24.10
CA THR A 208 102.67 0.15 24.81
C THR A 208 103.94 -0.30 24.10
N GLN A 209 103.97 -0.31 22.77
CA GLN A 209 105.18 -0.60 21.98
C GLN A 209 106.26 0.47 22.21
N VAL A 210 105.90 1.76 22.15
CA VAL A 210 106.80 2.88 22.47
C VAL A 210 107.35 2.73 23.88
N LYS A 211 106.49 2.51 24.89
CA LYS A 211 106.93 2.28 26.27
C LYS A 211 107.83 1.05 26.39
N ARG A 212 107.57 -0.02 25.63
CA ARG A 212 108.42 -1.22 25.61
C ARG A 212 109.80 -0.92 25.04
N ASP A 213 109.86 -0.15 23.96
CA ASP A 213 111.11 0.27 23.32
C ASP A 213 111.89 1.24 24.22
N GLU A 214 111.21 2.18 24.89
CA GLU A 214 111.78 3.03 25.94
C GLU A 214 112.38 2.20 27.08
N LEU A 215 111.63 1.24 27.62
CA LEU A 215 112.11 0.32 28.65
C LEU A 215 113.29 -0.54 28.16
N HIS A 216 113.31 -0.96 26.90
CA HIS A 216 114.44 -1.68 26.31
C HIS A 216 115.68 -0.79 26.15
N ALA A 217 115.51 0.46 25.75
CA ALA A 217 116.60 1.43 25.67
C ALA A 217 117.14 1.76 27.07
N GLU A 218 116.26 1.90 28.06
CA GLU A 218 116.62 2.09 29.45
C GLU A 218 117.36 0.85 29.99
N LEU A 219 116.88 -0.37 29.73
CA LEU A 219 117.57 -1.62 30.04
C LEU A 219 118.95 -1.68 29.39
N ALA A 220 119.08 -1.33 28.12
CA ALA A 220 120.36 -1.29 27.44
C ALA A 220 121.32 -0.28 28.09
N SER A 221 120.82 0.90 28.49
CA SER A 221 121.60 1.91 29.21
C SER A 221 121.99 1.46 30.62
N LEU A 222 121.10 0.72 31.30
CA LEU A 222 121.35 0.09 32.58
C LEU A 222 122.35 -1.06 32.45
N GLU A 223 122.33 -1.80 31.35
CA GLU A 223 123.33 -2.83 31.07
C GLU A 223 124.69 -2.22 30.73
N THR A 224 124.75 -1.12 29.97
CA THR A 224 126.01 -0.41 29.73
C THR A 224 126.55 0.18 31.01
N THR A 225 125.72 0.84 31.83
CA THR A 225 126.17 1.37 33.13
C THR A 225 126.50 0.24 34.11
N ARG A 226 125.76 -0.87 34.13
CA ARG A 226 126.13 -2.08 34.89
C ARG A 226 127.47 -2.63 34.41
N ASN A 227 127.71 -2.70 33.10
CA ASN A 227 128.97 -3.17 32.55
C ASN A 227 130.12 -2.20 32.83
N GLU A 228 129.90 -0.89 32.72
CA GLU A 228 130.85 0.16 33.10
C GLU A 228 131.17 0.10 34.59
N VAL A 229 130.16 -0.01 35.46
CA VAL A 229 130.37 -0.19 36.91
C VAL A 229 131.04 -1.52 37.19
N ARG A 230 130.70 -2.61 36.48
CA ARG A 230 131.38 -3.91 36.62
C ARG A 230 132.83 -3.82 36.16
N ASP A 231 133.11 -3.08 35.10
CA ASP A 231 134.43 -2.90 34.56
C ASP A 231 135.24 -1.92 35.42
N GLU A 232 134.63 -0.88 36.00
CA GLU A 232 135.21 -0.04 37.05
C GLU A 232 135.50 -0.86 38.31
N ILE A 233 134.58 -1.75 38.73
CA ILE A 233 134.79 -2.66 39.85
C ILE A 233 135.90 -3.65 39.52
N ARG A 234 135.96 -4.19 38.30
CA ARG A 234 137.08 -5.04 37.84
C ARG A 234 138.37 -4.27 37.78
N GLN A 235 138.36 -3.02 37.37
CA GLN A 235 139.53 -2.17 37.27
C GLN A 235 140.01 -1.78 38.67
N LYS A 236 139.09 -1.46 39.59
CA LYS A 236 139.38 -1.28 41.03
C LYS A 236 139.83 -2.58 41.66
N LEU A 237 139.24 -3.74 41.35
CA LEU A 237 139.68 -5.05 41.80
C LEU A 237 141.03 -5.43 41.20
N GLN A 238 141.33 -5.07 39.95
CA GLN A 238 142.65 -5.23 39.34
C GLN A 238 143.66 -4.25 39.92
N THR A 239 143.24 -3.05 40.33
CA THR A 239 144.07 -2.09 41.05
C THR A 239 144.34 -2.58 42.48
N VAL A 240 143.34 -3.20 43.11
CA VAL A 240 143.43 -3.81 44.45
C VAL A 240 144.18 -5.15 44.39
N LEU A 241 144.05 -5.95 43.33
CA LEU A 241 144.82 -7.19 43.09
C LEU A 241 146.26 -6.87 42.71
N ALA A 242 146.51 -5.84 41.88
CA ALA A 242 147.85 -5.32 41.64
C ALA A 242 148.46 -4.67 42.90
N GLY A 243 147.62 -4.24 43.85
CA GLY A 243 148.03 -3.75 45.17
C GLY A 243 148.13 -4.84 46.25
N LEU A 244 147.61 -6.05 46.03
CA LEU A 244 147.56 -7.15 46.99
C LEU A 244 148.43 -8.35 46.57
N ASP A 245 149.26 -8.22 45.53
CA ASP A 245 150.32 -9.19 45.18
C ASP A 245 151.49 -9.21 46.20
N VAL A 246 151.28 -8.60 47.38
CA VAL A 246 152.10 -8.69 48.59
C VAL A 246 151.16 -8.99 49.77
N LEU A 247 151.14 -10.25 50.20
CA LEU A 247 150.41 -10.89 51.33
C LEU A 247 149.30 -11.84 50.88
N GLY A 248 149.68 -13.11 50.78
CA GLY A 248 148.80 -14.19 50.38
C GLY A 248 147.79 -14.63 51.44
N GLY A 249 147.00 -15.63 51.06
CA GLY A 249 146.25 -16.46 51.99
C GLY A 249 144.83 -16.79 51.52
N PRO A 250 144.44 -18.07 51.46
CA PRO A 250 143.15 -18.55 50.95
C PRO A 250 142.02 -18.49 52.01
N VAL A 251 140.76 -18.77 51.60
CA VAL A 251 139.67 -19.48 52.33
C VAL A 251 138.27 -18.87 52.10
N ASN A 252 137.42 -19.71 51.50
CA ASN A 252 136.00 -20.07 51.72
C ASN A 252 134.86 -19.09 52.09
N ASP A 253 133.68 -19.54 51.62
CA ASP A 253 132.33 -19.48 52.21
C ASP A 253 131.56 -18.15 52.22
N ALA A 254 130.52 -18.06 51.39
CA ALA A 254 129.14 -18.27 51.86
C ALA A 254 128.13 -18.08 50.71
N THR A 255 127.37 -19.14 50.48
CA THR A 255 126.07 -19.19 49.83
C THR A 255 125.08 -18.18 50.44
N VAL A 256 124.34 -17.43 49.62
CA VAL A 256 122.99 -16.98 49.98
C VAL A 256 122.09 -17.08 48.76
N ASP A 257 121.23 -18.09 48.85
CA ASP A 257 120.02 -18.32 48.08
C ASP A 257 118.94 -17.34 48.57
N LEU A 258 118.17 -16.75 47.66
CA LEU A 258 117.01 -15.90 47.98
C LEU A 258 115.93 -16.15 46.93
N ALA A 259 115.35 -17.35 47.03
CA ALA A 259 114.00 -17.64 46.60
C ALA A 259 112.99 -16.91 47.52
N ASP A 260 111.79 -16.73 46.98
CA ASP A 260 110.52 -16.42 47.64
C ASP A 260 110.31 -15.02 48.23
N LEU A 261 109.52 -14.22 47.50
CA LEU A 261 108.44 -13.41 48.08
C LEU A 261 107.23 -13.37 47.13
N ASN A 262 106.26 -14.22 47.45
CA ASN A 262 104.79 -13.99 47.48
C ASN A 262 104.05 -13.56 46.20
N SER A 263 103.09 -14.33 45.65
CA SER A 263 101.83 -14.90 46.21
C SER A 263 100.72 -13.85 46.50
N LEU A 264 99.49 -14.17 46.03
CA LEU A 264 98.13 -13.59 46.22
C LEU A 264 97.47 -13.39 44.83
N ASP A 265 96.50 -14.15 44.33
CA ASP A 265 95.25 -14.77 44.84
C ASP A 265 94.21 -13.77 45.37
N PHE A 266 93.07 -13.59 44.65
CA PHE A 266 91.71 -13.43 45.22
C PHE A 266 90.55 -13.37 44.16
N SER A 267 89.59 -14.30 44.29
CA SER A 267 88.10 -14.27 44.11
C SER A 267 87.41 -13.40 43.03
N LEU A 268 86.46 -13.84 42.20
CA LEU A 268 85.16 -14.54 42.42
C LEU A 268 84.15 -13.73 43.26
N VAL A 269 83.16 -13.11 42.59
CA VAL A 269 81.88 -12.67 43.17
C VAL A 269 80.77 -12.94 42.15
N ASP A 270 79.91 -13.90 42.50
CA ASP A 270 78.53 -14.04 42.03
C ASP A 270 77.70 -12.83 42.45
N ASP A 271 76.69 -12.44 41.67
CA ASP A 271 75.38 -12.15 42.27
C ASP A 271 74.26 -12.20 41.22
N ALA A 272 73.28 -13.04 41.53
CA ALA A 272 71.99 -13.14 40.90
C ALA A 272 71.07 -12.04 41.42
N ASP A 273 70.21 -11.49 40.57
CA ASP A 273 68.94 -10.94 41.05
C ASP A 273 67.81 -11.20 40.06
N VAL A 274 66.96 -12.13 40.49
CA VAL A 274 65.64 -12.45 39.96
C VAL A 274 64.65 -11.70 40.85
N ALA A 275 63.93 -10.71 40.33
CA ALA A 275 62.82 -10.09 41.04
C ALA A 275 61.56 -10.03 40.16
N PHE A 276 60.72 -11.03 40.42
CA PHE A 276 59.30 -11.12 40.13
C PHE A 276 58.52 -10.15 41.04
N VAL A 277 57.69 -9.26 40.49
CA VAL A 277 56.53 -8.69 41.21
C VAL A 277 55.37 -8.49 40.24
N ALA A 278 54.31 -9.24 40.51
CA ALA A 278 52.95 -9.01 40.05
C ALA A 278 52.29 -7.86 40.84
N ALA A 279 51.48 -7.05 40.16
CA ALA A 279 50.40 -6.23 40.70
C ALA A 279 49.36 -6.15 39.57
N GLU A 280 48.18 -6.76 39.61
CA GLU A 280 47.12 -6.75 40.63
C GLU A 280 46.75 -5.33 41.08
N LEU A 281 45.96 -4.66 40.23
CA LEU A 281 44.96 -3.69 40.65
C LEU A 281 43.64 -4.04 39.99
N ALA A 282 42.76 -4.56 40.85
CA ALA A 282 41.33 -4.62 40.67
C ALA A 282 40.69 -3.24 40.86
N GLU A 283 39.40 -3.19 40.50
CA GLU A 283 38.34 -2.31 41.02
C GLU A 283 37.86 -1.13 40.16
N GLY A 284 36.53 -1.15 40.00
CA GLY A 284 35.67 0.00 39.66
C GLY A 284 35.21 -0.03 38.22
N SER A 285 33.92 0.10 37.88
CA SER A 285 32.75 0.47 38.65
C SER A 285 31.56 0.36 37.69
N ASP A 286 30.42 -0.01 38.25
CA ASP A 286 29.08 0.17 37.70
C ASP A 286 28.84 1.55 37.07
N GLU A 287 28.03 1.57 36.00
CA GLU A 287 26.96 2.53 35.68
C GLU A 287 26.45 2.17 34.26
N ALA A 288 25.34 1.44 34.06
CA ALA A 288 23.96 1.76 34.42
C ALA A 288 23.58 3.22 34.11
N GLN A 289 23.20 3.50 32.86
CA GLN A 289 22.22 4.55 32.55
C GLN A 289 21.66 4.44 31.12
N ALA A 290 20.32 4.35 31.08
CA ALA A 290 19.36 4.75 30.05
C ALA A 290 19.44 4.14 28.63
#